data_AF-A0A7W8KJB5-F1
#
_entry.id   AF-A0A7W8KJB5-F1
#
_cell.length_a   1.000
_cell.length_b   1.000
_cell.length_c   1.000
_cell.angle_alpha   90.00
_cell.angle_beta   90.00
_cell.angle_gamma   90.00
#
_symmetry.space_group_name_H-M   'P 1'
#
loop_
_entity.id
_entity.type
_entity.pdbx_description
1 polymer ?
#
loop_
_entity_poly.entity_id
_entity_poly.type
_entity_poly.pdbx_seq_one_letter_code
_entity_poly.pdbx_strand_id
1 'polypeptide(L)'
;MSELTQTKSRSGVGRPLLWLALLLSVALLGFVTAVAVRNNPIYSDRDANGISKYRFIEECKEAALDAETLSVGAGGQSIPLKTLVTQSRPLATGEHVATLLDAPAAAVVSGTQPVAGGGWTLANLPVTINIVGKTTTALGQLPLQCAYDKKAGKTTAQLQLPGQGQ
;
A
#
# COMPACT_ATOMS: atom_id res chain seq x y z
N MET A 1 50.60 24.87 -63.65
CA MET A 1 49.13 24.89 -63.71
C MET A 1 48.61 24.23 -62.45
N SER A 2 47.77 24.95 -61.70
CA SER A 2 47.16 24.51 -60.44
C SER A 2 46.23 23.33 -60.66
N GLU A 3 46.33 22.29 -59.84
CA GLU A 3 45.16 21.46 -59.53
C GLU A 3 44.92 21.50 -58.03
N LEU A 4 43.75 22.05 -57.72
CA LEU A 4 43.25 22.34 -56.40
C LEU A 4 42.78 21.06 -55.70
N THR A 5 43.17 20.96 -54.44
CA THR A 5 42.52 20.21 -53.36
C THR A 5 41.02 20.08 -53.56
N GLN A 6 40.53 18.85 -53.78
CA GLN A 6 39.10 18.54 -53.68
C GLN A 6 38.81 17.88 -52.34
N THR A 7 38.51 18.69 -51.33
CA THR A 7 38.04 18.24 -50.02
C THR A 7 36.64 17.67 -50.17
N LYS A 8 36.52 16.34 -50.06
CA LYS A 8 35.24 15.61 -50.15
C LYS A 8 34.38 15.90 -48.91
N SER A 9 33.48 16.87 -49.01
CA SER A 9 32.52 17.18 -47.95
C SER A 9 31.49 16.04 -47.80
N ARG A 10 31.64 15.23 -46.76
CA ARG A 10 30.60 14.29 -46.26
C ARG A 10 29.54 15.12 -45.51
N SER A 11 28.51 15.60 -46.20
CA SER A 11 27.34 16.22 -45.54
C SER A 11 26.06 15.78 -46.22
N GLY A 12 25.25 14.95 -45.55
CA GLY A 12 23.91 14.64 -46.05
C GLY A 12 23.18 13.52 -45.30
N VAL A 13 23.89 12.49 -44.86
CA VAL A 13 23.24 11.28 -44.28
C VAL A 13 22.96 11.41 -42.77
N GLY A 14 23.60 12.35 -42.08
CA GLY A 14 23.47 12.48 -40.61
C GLY A 14 22.12 13.03 -40.13
N ARG A 15 21.52 13.98 -40.86
CA ARG A 15 20.27 14.65 -40.46
C ARG A 15 19.03 13.75 -40.45
N PRO A 16 18.71 12.97 -41.50
CA PRO A 16 17.54 12.09 -41.48
C PRO A 16 17.70 10.96 -40.45
N LEU A 17 18.92 10.48 -40.24
CA LEU A 17 19.22 9.46 -39.23
C LEU A 17 19.04 10.00 -37.80
N LEU A 18 19.38 11.27 -37.57
CA LEU A 18 19.13 11.97 -36.30
C LEU A 18 17.64 12.11 -36.01
N TRP A 19 16.84 12.52 -37.01
CA TRP A 19 15.38 12.63 -36.86
C TRP A 19 14.73 11.27 -36.62
N LEU A 20 15.17 10.23 -37.33
CA LEU A 20 14.70 8.86 -37.10
C LEU A 20 15.03 8.41 -35.68
N ALA A 21 16.26 8.62 -35.22
CA ALA A 21 16.67 8.27 -33.86
C ALA A 21 15.89 9.05 -32.79
N LEU A 22 15.58 10.32 -33.05
CA LEU A 22 14.81 11.17 -32.14
C LEU A 22 13.34 10.71 -32.08
N LEU A 23 12.73 10.38 -33.21
CA LEU A 23 11.38 9.80 -33.26
C LEU A 23 11.32 8.44 -32.55
N LEU A 24 12.31 7.57 -32.78
CA LEU A 24 12.41 6.29 -32.09
C LEU A 24 12.57 6.47 -30.58
N SER A 25 13.38 7.44 -30.16
CA SER A 25 13.58 7.73 -28.73
C SER A 25 12.29 8.22 -28.08
N VAL A 26 11.56 9.14 -28.72
CA VAL A 26 10.28 9.65 -28.23
C VAL A 26 9.23 8.52 -28.21
N ALA A 27 9.16 7.70 -29.25
CA ALA A 27 8.24 6.56 -29.30
C ALA A 27 8.55 5.53 -28.20
N LEU A 28 9.82 5.21 -27.98
CA LEU A 28 10.26 4.30 -26.93
C LEU A 28 9.94 4.85 -25.54
N LEU A 29 10.16 6.14 -25.32
CA LEU A 29 9.86 6.80 -24.05
C LEU A 29 8.35 6.84 -23.78
N GLY A 30 7.54 7.11 -24.81
CA GLY A 30 6.08 6.99 -24.77
C GLY A 30 5.60 5.57 -24.47
N PHE A 31 6.23 4.55 -25.06
CA PHE A 31 5.90 3.16 -24.80
C PHE A 31 6.25 2.73 -23.36
N VAL A 32 7.46 3.05 -22.89
CA VAL A 32 7.91 2.72 -21.53
C VAL A 32 7.02 3.38 -20.49
N THR A 33 6.67 4.66 -20.68
CA THR A 33 5.75 5.37 -19.77
C THR A 33 4.35 4.75 -19.77
N ALA A 34 3.79 4.39 -20.94
CA ALA A 34 2.48 3.75 -21.02
C ALA A 34 2.45 2.37 -20.32
N VAL A 35 3.49 1.56 -20.52
CA VAL A 35 3.62 0.25 -19.85
C VAL A 35 3.80 0.43 -18.35
N ALA A 36 4.64 1.37 -17.92
CA ALA A 36 4.89 1.65 -16.50
C ALA A 36 3.62 2.14 -15.78
N VAL A 37 2.80 2.97 -16.43
CA VAL A 37 1.53 3.46 -15.86
C VAL A 37 0.50 2.33 -15.75
N ARG A 38 0.35 1.51 -16.80
CA ARG A 38 -0.60 0.37 -16.76
C ARG A 38 -0.24 -0.67 -15.73
N ASN A 39 1.06 -0.92 -15.54
CA ASN A 39 1.55 -1.87 -14.55
C ASN A 39 1.76 -1.24 -13.17
N ASN A 40 1.33 0.00 -12.94
CA ASN A 40 1.48 0.64 -11.63
C ASN A 40 0.52 -0.03 -10.63
N PRO A 41 1.04 -0.76 -9.63
CA PRO A 41 0.20 -1.52 -8.69
C PRO A 41 -0.57 -0.60 -7.71
N ILE A 42 -0.24 0.69 -7.69
CA ILE A 42 -0.89 1.74 -6.90
C ILE A 42 -1.94 2.50 -7.72
N TYR A 43 -2.02 2.28 -9.04
CA TYR A 43 -3.07 2.89 -9.85
C TYR A 43 -4.44 2.52 -9.29
N SER A 44 -5.29 3.53 -9.12
CA SER A 44 -6.57 3.36 -8.46
C SER A 44 -7.58 4.35 -9.01
N ASP A 45 -8.72 3.84 -9.45
CA ASP A 45 -9.85 4.65 -9.87
C ASP A 45 -10.55 5.23 -8.63
N ARG A 46 -10.33 6.53 -8.39
CA ARG A 46 -10.92 7.26 -7.26
C ARG A 46 -12.42 7.46 -7.44
N ASP A 47 -12.88 7.66 -8.67
CA ASP A 47 -14.30 7.91 -8.94
C ASP A 47 -15.10 6.64 -8.70
N ALA A 48 -14.54 5.47 -9.04
CA ALA A 48 -15.14 4.18 -8.72
C ALA A 48 -15.14 3.90 -7.20
N ASN A 49 -14.01 4.10 -6.52
CA ASN A 49 -13.80 3.57 -5.15
C ASN A 49 -13.86 4.62 -4.03
N GLY A 50 -14.08 5.89 -4.34
CA GLY A 50 -14.15 7.01 -3.39
C GLY A 50 -12.78 7.58 -2.99
N ILE A 51 -11.81 6.72 -2.67
CA ILE A 51 -10.42 7.12 -2.36
C ILE A 51 -9.42 6.35 -3.22
N SER A 52 -8.19 6.85 -3.29
CA SER A 52 -7.11 6.09 -3.94
C SER A 52 -6.66 4.91 -3.09
N LYS A 53 -6.18 3.85 -3.76
CA LYS A 53 -5.59 2.67 -3.12
C LYS A 53 -4.48 3.03 -2.14
N TYR A 54 -3.61 3.98 -2.51
CA TYR A 54 -2.57 4.50 -1.62
C TYR A 54 -3.16 5.11 -0.34
N ARG A 55 -4.18 5.96 -0.49
CA ARG A 55 -4.82 6.64 0.65
C ARG A 55 -5.47 5.63 1.60
N PHE A 56 -6.15 4.63 1.06
CA PHE A 56 -6.73 3.55 1.86
C PHE A 56 -5.65 2.76 2.63
N ILE A 57 -4.53 2.43 1.98
CA ILE A 57 -3.43 1.70 2.62
C ILE A 57 -2.82 2.52 3.76
N GLU A 58 -2.61 3.82 3.58
CA GLU A 58 -2.12 4.71 4.64
C GLU A 58 -3.10 4.77 5.81
N GLU A 59 -4.39 4.98 5.55
CA GLU A 59 -5.41 5.02 6.61
C GLU A 59 -5.50 3.69 7.38
N CYS A 60 -5.40 2.56 6.68
CA CYS A 60 -5.37 1.25 7.31
C CYS A 60 -4.11 1.04 8.16
N LYS A 61 -2.94 1.50 7.70
CA LYS A 61 -1.68 1.42 8.47
C LYS A 61 -1.72 2.29 9.72
N GLU A 62 -2.19 3.53 9.58
CA GLU A 62 -2.37 4.45 10.71
C GLU A 62 -3.31 3.83 11.76
N ALA A 63 -4.46 3.30 11.33
CA ALA A 63 -5.39 2.63 12.23
C ALA A 63 -4.80 1.36 12.86
N ALA A 64 -3.99 0.59 12.12
CA ALA A 64 -3.34 -0.62 12.64
C ALA A 64 -2.29 -0.34 13.72
N LEU A 65 -1.65 0.83 13.69
CA LEU A 65 -0.65 1.26 14.67
C LEU A 65 -1.27 1.93 15.90
N ASP A 66 -2.51 2.41 15.78
CA ASP A 66 -3.26 3.00 16.88
C ASP A 66 -3.99 1.92 17.69
N ALA A 67 -3.24 1.30 18.62
CA ALA A 67 -3.75 0.25 19.50
C ALA A 67 -4.91 0.71 20.42
N GLU A 68 -5.14 2.01 20.58
CA GLU A 68 -6.24 2.53 21.42
C GLU A 68 -7.59 2.52 20.69
N THR A 69 -7.58 2.74 19.38
CA THR A 69 -8.79 2.73 18.55
C THR A 69 -9.08 1.39 17.90
N LEU A 70 -8.09 0.49 17.90
CA LEU A 70 -8.22 -0.84 17.32
C LEU A 70 -9.13 -1.75 18.14
N SER A 71 -10.07 -2.39 17.47
CA SER A 71 -10.97 -3.37 18.07
C SER A 71 -10.73 -4.77 17.53
N VAL A 72 -11.06 -5.77 18.34
CA VAL A 72 -10.97 -7.18 18.03
C VAL A 72 -12.39 -7.71 17.78
N GLY A 73 -12.62 -8.27 16.60
CA GLY A 73 -13.81 -9.01 16.25
C GLY A 73 -13.80 -10.39 16.91
N ALA A 74 -14.77 -10.63 17.81
CA ALA A 74 -14.97 -11.89 18.51
C ALA A 74 -16.46 -12.23 18.59
N GLY A 75 -16.91 -13.22 17.83
CA GLY A 75 -18.26 -13.79 17.91
C GLY A 75 -19.36 -12.83 17.49
N GLY A 76 -19.09 -11.94 16.53
CA GLY A 76 -20.02 -10.88 16.12
C GLY A 76 -20.02 -9.65 17.02
N GLN A 77 -19.18 -9.62 18.06
CA GLN A 77 -18.95 -8.46 18.91
C GLN A 77 -17.61 -7.80 18.59
N SER A 78 -17.54 -6.48 18.76
CA SER A 78 -16.32 -5.68 18.61
C SER A 78 -15.84 -5.24 19.98
N ILE A 79 -14.68 -5.75 20.42
CA ILE A 79 -14.11 -5.50 21.74
C ILE A 79 -12.84 -4.65 21.58
N PRO A 80 -12.68 -3.51 22.27
CA PRO A 80 -11.44 -2.74 22.20
C PRO A 80 -10.22 -3.60 22.56
N LEU A 81 -9.14 -3.50 21.78
CA LEU A 81 -7.93 -4.31 21.98
C LEU A 81 -7.37 -4.13 23.40
N LYS A 82 -7.34 -2.89 23.89
CA LYS A 82 -6.90 -2.56 25.26
C LYS A 82 -7.68 -3.33 26.31
N THR A 83 -9.01 -3.43 26.16
CA THR A 83 -9.87 -4.18 27.08
C THR A 83 -9.49 -5.66 27.07
N LEU A 84 -9.34 -6.27 25.89
CA LEU A 84 -8.96 -7.68 25.77
C LEU A 84 -7.58 -7.96 26.39
N VAL A 85 -6.59 -7.10 26.14
CA VAL A 85 -5.26 -7.22 26.73
C VAL A 85 -5.33 -7.08 28.25
N THR A 86 -6.04 -6.06 28.78
CA THR A 86 -6.17 -5.88 30.24
C THR A 86 -6.88 -7.02 30.96
N GLN A 87 -7.83 -7.69 30.28
CA GLN A 87 -8.49 -8.88 30.82
C GLN A 87 -7.55 -10.08 30.95
N SER A 88 -6.64 -10.26 29.99
CA SER A 88 -5.64 -11.34 30.03
C SER A 88 -4.48 -11.02 30.98
N ARG A 89 -4.05 -9.75 31.03
CA ARG A 89 -2.98 -9.27 31.90
C ARG A 89 -3.24 -7.80 32.26
N PRO A 90 -3.43 -7.46 33.54
CA PRO A 90 -3.46 -6.07 33.98
C PRO A 90 -2.17 -5.34 33.60
N LEU A 91 -2.28 -4.18 32.97
CA LEU A 91 -1.13 -3.33 32.62
C LEU A 91 -0.58 -2.67 33.88
N ALA A 92 0.72 -2.75 34.10
CA ALA A 92 1.38 -2.03 35.20
C ALA A 92 1.45 -0.52 34.89
N THR A 93 1.71 0.29 35.92
CA THR A 93 1.87 1.74 35.75
C THR A 93 2.98 2.06 34.75
N GLY A 94 2.64 2.78 33.67
CA GLY A 94 3.56 3.14 32.60
C GLY A 94 3.64 2.12 31.45
N GLU A 95 2.93 1.00 31.52
CA GLU A 95 2.78 0.06 30.40
C GLU A 95 1.63 0.47 29.49
N HIS A 96 1.81 0.31 28.18
CA HIS A 96 0.76 0.51 27.18
C HIS A 96 0.79 -0.60 26.11
N VAL A 97 -0.33 -0.77 25.43
CA VAL A 97 -0.43 -1.68 24.29
C VAL A 97 0.07 -0.94 23.06
N ALA A 98 0.91 -1.60 22.27
CA ALA A 98 1.35 -1.13 20.97
C ALA A 98 1.14 -2.24 19.94
N THR A 99 0.90 -1.86 18.70
CA THR A 99 0.72 -2.81 17.59
C THR A 99 1.76 -2.53 16.52
N LEU A 100 2.18 -3.58 15.82
CA LEU A 100 3.14 -3.48 14.73
C LEU A 100 2.63 -4.31 13.55
N LEU A 101 2.55 -3.69 12.38
CA LEU A 101 2.16 -4.36 11.15
C LEU A 101 3.36 -5.10 10.55
N ASP A 102 3.31 -6.43 10.50
CA ASP A 102 4.42 -7.29 10.05
C ASP A 102 4.36 -7.64 8.55
N ALA A 103 3.59 -6.89 7.78
CA ALA A 103 3.38 -7.16 6.35
C ALA A 103 4.36 -6.36 5.46
N PRO A 104 5.05 -7.00 4.50
CA PRO A 104 5.87 -6.27 3.53
C PRO A 104 4.98 -5.42 2.63
N ALA A 105 5.45 -4.24 2.23
CA ALA A 105 4.68 -3.28 1.45
C ALA A 105 4.09 -3.87 0.16
N ALA A 106 4.84 -4.74 -0.53
CA ALA A 106 4.36 -5.42 -1.73
C ALA A 106 3.13 -6.29 -1.46
N ALA A 107 3.09 -7.01 -0.33
CA ALA A 107 1.97 -7.85 0.07
C ALA A 107 0.73 -7.01 0.44
N VAL A 108 0.94 -5.87 1.12
CA VAL A 108 -0.14 -4.93 1.44
C VAL A 108 -0.79 -4.40 0.15
N VAL A 109 0.03 -4.01 -0.82
CA VAL A 109 -0.44 -3.49 -2.10
C VAL A 109 -1.16 -4.57 -2.90
N SER A 110 -0.63 -5.80 -2.97
CA SER A 110 -1.28 -6.89 -3.72
C SER A 110 -2.55 -7.40 -3.03
N GLY A 111 -2.60 -7.39 -1.71
CA GLY A 111 -3.75 -7.82 -0.91
C GLY A 111 -4.89 -6.81 -0.87
N THR A 112 -4.63 -5.55 -1.25
CA THR A 112 -5.65 -4.51 -1.32
C THR A 112 -6.49 -4.66 -2.58
N GLN A 113 -7.79 -4.90 -2.42
CA GLN A 113 -8.73 -5.18 -3.51
C GLN A 113 -9.90 -4.19 -3.48
N PRO A 114 -10.47 -3.82 -4.65
CA PRO A 114 -11.69 -3.04 -4.70
C PRO A 114 -12.90 -3.88 -4.27
N VAL A 115 -13.92 -3.24 -3.72
CA VAL A 115 -15.17 -3.89 -3.31
C VAL A 115 -16.28 -3.61 -4.33
N ALA A 116 -17.10 -4.62 -4.63
CA ALA A 116 -18.27 -4.46 -5.49
C ALA A 116 -19.24 -3.42 -4.88
N GLY A 117 -19.58 -2.38 -5.64
CA GLY A 117 -20.35 -1.24 -5.14
C GLY A 117 -19.50 -0.05 -4.67
N GLY A 118 -18.18 -0.16 -4.73
CA GLY A 118 -17.22 0.91 -4.46
C GLY A 118 -16.62 0.81 -3.06
N GLY A 119 -15.31 0.99 -2.99
CA GLY A 119 -14.54 0.95 -1.75
C GLY A 119 -13.31 0.07 -1.87
N TRP A 120 -12.62 -0.14 -0.76
CA TRP A 120 -11.42 -0.96 -0.70
C TRP A 120 -11.49 -1.94 0.46
N THR A 121 -10.86 -3.10 0.31
CA THR A 121 -10.70 -4.09 1.35
C THR A 121 -9.26 -4.59 1.38
N LEU A 122 -8.79 -4.90 2.58
CA LEU A 122 -7.50 -5.49 2.85
C LEU A 122 -7.65 -6.39 4.07
N ALA A 123 -7.43 -7.68 3.90
CA ALA A 123 -7.66 -8.67 4.94
C ALA A 123 -6.41 -9.52 5.18
N ASN A 124 -6.36 -10.13 6.37
CA ASN A 124 -5.38 -11.13 6.76
C ASN A 124 -3.93 -10.61 6.81
N LEU A 125 -3.74 -9.33 7.13
CA LEU A 125 -2.39 -8.83 7.40
C LEU A 125 -1.98 -9.13 8.84
N PRO A 126 -0.82 -9.75 9.08
CA PRO A 126 -0.37 -10.02 10.44
C PRO A 126 -0.02 -8.72 11.18
N VAL A 127 -0.61 -8.54 12.37
CA VAL A 127 -0.27 -7.46 13.30
C VAL A 127 0.20 -8.09 14.61
N THR A 128 1.45 -7.83 14.99
CA THR A 128 1.98 -8.17 16.32
C THR A 128 1.45 -7.20 17.37
N ILE A 129 0.94 -7.75 18.47
CA ILE A 129 0.50 -7.00 19.63
C ILE A 129 1.61 -7.07 20.68
N ASN A 130 2.02 -5.92 21.18
CA ASN A 130 3.08 -5.76 22.16
C ASN A 130 2.56 -5.02 23.40
N ILE A 131 3.13 -5.34 24.56
CA ILE A 131 3.10 -4.48 25.74
C ILE A 131 4.44 -3.77 25.81
N VAL A 132 4.40 -2.43 25.83
CA VAL A 132 5.57 -1.57 25.91
C VAL A 132 5.60 -0.93 27.29
N GLY A 133 6.68 -1.19 28.03
CA GLY A 133 6.97 -0.61 29.34
C GLY A 133 8.48 -0.43 29.53
N LYS A 134 9.03 -0.94 30.63
CA LYS A 134 10.50 -1.04 30.80
C LYS A 134 11.14 -2.00 29.79
N THR A 135 10.39 -3.01 29.38
CA THR A 135 10.74 -3.99 28.36
C THR A 135 9.55 -4.15 27.41
N THR A 136 9.83 -4.45 26.14
CA THR A 136 8.79 -4.79 25.17
C THR A 136 8.53 -6.29 25.19
N THR A 137 7.28 -6.71 25.34
CA THR A 137 6.88 -8.12 25.30
C THR A 137 5.79 -8.32 24.26
N ALA A 138 6.03 -9.22 23.30
CA ALA A 138 5.03 -9.62 22.32
C ALA A 138 4.01 -10.57 22.95
N LEU A 139 2.72 -10.26 22.78
CA LEU A 139 1.60 -11.08 23.22
C LEU A 139 1.18 -12.11 22.16
N GLY A 140 1.40 -11.79 20.89
CA GLY A 140 1.03 -12.63 19.77
C GLY A 140 0.72 -11.82 18.51
N GLN A 141 0.25 -12.52 17.48
CA GLN A 141 -0.12 -11.92 16.20
C GLN A 141 -1.61 -12.16 15.93
N LEU A 142 -2.32 -11.12 15.51
CA LEU A 142 -3.70 -11.21 15.03
C LEU A 142 -3.80 -10.70 13.58
N PRO A 143 -4.62 -11.35 12.73
CA PRO A 143 -4.91 -10.83 11.39
C PRO A 143 -5.72 -9.54 11.47
N LEU A 144 -5.29 -8.53 10.73
CA LEU A 144 -5.98 -7.27 10.52
C LEU A 144 -6.90 -7.35 9.31
N GLN A 145 -8.09 -6.80 9.47
CA GLN A 145 -9.06 -6.55 8.42
C GLN A 145 -9.37 -5.06 8.37
N CYS A 146 -9.12 -4.45 7.22
CA CYS A 146 -9.44 -3.07 6.90
C CYS A 146 -10.43 -3.01 5.75
N ALA A 147 -11.41 -2.11 5.87
CA ALA A 147 -12.37 -1.83 4.81
C ALA A 147 -12.64 -0.33 4.72
N TYR A 148 -12.72 0.19 3.50
CA TYR A 148 -13.24 1.53 3.23
C TYR A 148 -14.59 1.40 2.54
N ASP A 149 -15.63 1.95 3.16
CA ASP A 149 -16.95 2.06 2.59
C ASP A 149 -17.11 3.44 1.93
N LYS A 150 -17.34 3.45 0.61
CA LYS A 150 -17.53 4.68 -0.16
C LYS A 150 -18.78 5.47 0.24
N LYS A 151 -19.86 4.81 0.63
CA LYS A 151 -21.11 5.46 1.04
C LYS A 151 -20.97 6.09 2.41
N ALA A 152 -20.30 5.40 3.33
CA ALA A 152 -20.02 5.93 4.67
C ALA A 152 -18.85 6.93 4.70
N GLY A 153 -18.01 6.93 3.67
CA GLY A 153 -16.82 7.78 3.59
C GLY A 153 -15.79 7.49 4.69
N LYS A 154 -15.71 6.23 5.14
CA LYS A 154 -14.96 5.84 6.34
C LYS A 154 -14.15 4.56 6.14
N THR A 155 -12.90 4.61 6.57
CA THR A 155 -12.04 3.43 6.77
C THR A 155 -12.27 2.84 8.15
N THR A 156 -12.51 1.53 8.23
CA THR A 156 -12.58 0.76 9.47
C THR A 156 -11.46 -0.27 9.47
N ALA A 157 -10.83 -0.46 10.64
CA ALA A 157 -9.78 -1.43 10.86
C ALA A 157 -10.10 -2.24 12.12
N GLN A 158 -10.03 -3.56 12.02
CA GLN A 158 -10.35 -4.48 13.10
C GLN A 158 -9.39 -5.67 13.07
N LEU A 159 -9.00 -6.17 14.23
CA LEU A 159 -8.28 -7.43 14.35
C LEU A 159 -9.27 -8.59 14.44
N GLN A 160 -8.99 -9.73 13.83
CA GLN A 160 -9.84 -10.91 13.93
C GLN A 160 -9.18 -11.95 14.84
N LEU A 161 -9.96 -12.63 15.70
CA LEU A 161 -9.43 -13.78 16.43
C LEU A 161 -9.19 -14.99 15.49
N PRO A 162 -8.12 -15.77 15.71
CA PRO A 162 -7.88 -17.00 14.94
C PRO A 162 -9.03 -17.99 15.16
N GLY A 163 -9.56 -18.55 14.07
CA GLY A 163 -10.65 -19.54 14.14
C GLY A 163 -12.07 -19.01 13.96
N GLN A 164 -12.25 -17.71 13.69
CA GLN A 164 -13.56 -17.12 13.33
C GLN A 164 -13.71 -16.74 11.85
N GLY A 165 -12.74 -17.11 11.03
CA GLY A 165 -12.79 -17.00 9.58
C GLY A 165 -12.67 -18.36 8.92
N GLN A 166 -13.76 -19.14 8.98
CA GLN A 166 -14.06 -20.23 8.04
C GLN A 166 -15.52 -20.09 7.61
#